data_AF-A0AB36WTR4-F1
#
_entry.id   AF-A0AB36WTR4-F1
#
_cell.length_a   1.000
_cell.length_b   1.000
_cell.length_c   1.000
_cell.angle_alpha   90.00
_cell.angle_beta   90.00
_cell.angle_gamma   90.00
#
_symmetry.space_group_name_H-M   'P 1'
#
loop_
_entity.id
_entity.type
_entity.pdbx_description
1 polymer ?
#
loop_
_entity_poly.entity_id
_entity_poly.type
_entity_poly.pdbx_seq_one_letter_code
_entity_poly.pdbx_strand_id
1 'polypeptide(L)' 'MVSLDMMDTIHYQSLIIEYLKTFERGRLADFDKMLANKLPQVLDDKQRKNKVRNLLQKMRRDGLVVSEGWSWSLPNS' A
#
# COMPACT_ATOMS: atom_id res chain seq x y z
N MET A 1 6.19 -7.28 24.28
CA MET A 1 5.09 -6.69 23.48
C MET A 1 5.49 -6.83 22.02
N VAL A 2 5.07 -7.92 21.38
CA VAL A 2 5.27 -8.12 19.94
C VAL A 2 4.20 -7.26 19.26
N SER A 3 4.61 -6.18 18.60
CA SER A 3 3.69 -5.23 17.99
C SER A 3 2.97 -5.90 16.82
N LEU A 4 1.64 -6.04 16.94
CA LEU A 4 0.72 -6.58 15.93
C LEU A 4 0.84 -5.89 14.55
N ASP A 5 1.43 -4.70 14.48
CA ASP A 5 1.54 -3.84 13.30
C ASP A 5 2.57 -4.29 12.23
N MET A 6 3.59 -5.09 12.60
CA MET A 6 4.65 -5.47 11.65
C MET A 6 4.20 -6.54 10.64
N MET A 7 3.44 -7.55 11.08
CA MET A 7 2.93 -8.58 10.17
C MET A 7 1.87 -8.03 9.21
N ASP A 8 0.98 -7.18 9.72
CA ASP A 8 0.00 -6.46 8.91
C ASP A 8 0.67 -5.62 7.82
N THR A 9 1.74 -4.90 8.18
CA THR A 9 2.53 -4.12 7.22
C THR A 9 3.06 -4.99 6.09
N ILE A 10 3.73 -6.11 6.40
CA ILE A 10 4.28 -7.01 5.38
C ILE A 10 3.17 -7.58 4.49
N HIS A 11 2.04 -7.99 5.08
CA HIS A 11 0.90 -8.50 4.33
C HIS A 11 0.36 -7.48 3.32
N TYR A 12 0.16 -6.22 3.74
CA TYR A 12 -0.34 -5.18 2.85
C TYR A 12 0.68 -4.77 1.78
N GLN A 13 1.99 -4.80 2.08
CA GLN A 13 3.04 -4.60 1.08
C GLN A 13 2.97 -5.67 -0.02
N SER A 14 2.83 -6.94 0.36
CA SER A 14 2.71 -8.04 -0.61
C SER A 14 1.51 -7.89 -1.53
N LEU A 15 0.35 -7.48 -1.01
CA LEU A 15 -0.84 -7.22 -1.83
C LEU A 15 -0.63 -6.10 -2.84
N ILE A 16 0.07 -5.02 -2.46
CA ILE A 16 0.40 -3.93 -3.39
C ILE A 16 1.37 -4.42 -4.47
N ILE A 17 2.37 -5.23 -4.11
CA ILE A 17 3.30 -5.82 -5.10
C ILE A 17 2.56 -6.74 -6.06
N GLU A 18 1.68 -7.62 -5.57
CA GLU A 18 0.86 -8.50 -6.42
C GLU A 18 -0.02 -7.68 -7.38
N TYR A 19 -0.69 -6.64 -6.88
CA TYR A 19 -1.46 -5.73 -7.72
C TYR A 19 -0.60 -5.12 -8.83
N LEU A 20 0.58 -4.59 -8.49
CA LEU A 20 1.47 -3.94 -9.46
C LEU A 20 2.10 -4.92 -10.45
N LYS A 21 2.27 -6.20 -10.09
CA LYS A 21 2.67 -7.25 -11.04
C LYS A 21 1.58 -7.53 -12.08
N THR A 22 0.31 -7.36 -11.72
CA THR A 22 -0.83 -7.63 -12.61
C THR A 22 -1.21 -6.42 -13.46
N PHE A 23 -1.21 -5.22 -12.87
CA PHE A 23 -1.72 -4.01 -13.50
C PHE A 23 -0.64 -3.02 -13.93
N GLU A 24 0.64 -3.32 -13.64
CA GLU A 24 1.86 -2.51 -13.89
C GLU A 24 1.93 -1.19 -13.12
N ARG A 25 0.80 -0.50 -12.98
CA ARG A 25 0.65 0.81 -12.33
C ARG A 25 -0.61 0.88 -11.47
N GLY A 26 -0.58 1.72 -10.44
CA GLY A 26 -1.74 2.00 -9.60
C GLY A 26 -1.69 3.38 -8.93
N ARG A 27 -2.86 3.93 -8.62
CA ARG A 27 -3.00 5.17 -7.85
C ARG A 27 -3.37 4.85 -6.40
N LEU A 28 -3.21 5.83 -5.51
CA LEU A 28 -3.60 5.70 -4.11
C LEU A 28 -5.05 5.20 -3.93
N ALA A 29 -5.98 5.66 -4.78
CA ALA A 29 -7.38 5.26 -4.71
C ALA A 29 -7.60 3.77 -5.05
N ASP A 30 -6.78 3.22 -5.96
CA ASP A 30 -6.86 1.80 -6.32
C ASP A 30 -6.42 0.93 -5.15
N PHE A 31 -5.31 1.29 -4.51
CA PHE A 31 -4.81 0.59 -3.32
C PHE A 31 -5.73 0.76 -2.11
N ASP A 32 -6.29 1.95 -1.89
CA ASP A 32 -7.28 2.20 -0.82
C ASP A 32 -8.51 1.33 -1.00
N LYS A 33 -9.05 1.27 -2.22
CA LYS A 33 -10.20 0.41 -2.55
C LYS A 33 -9.87 -1.07 -2.38
N MET A 34 -8.70 -1.51 -2.84
CA MET A 34 -8.25 -2.90 -2.71
C MET A 34 -8.10 -3.32 -1.23
N LEU A 35 -7.58 -2.42 -0.39
CA LEU A 35 -7.31 -2.70 1.02
C LEU A 35 -8.51 -2.40 1.94
N ALA A 36 -9.56 -1.73 1.47
CA ALA A 36 -10.71 -1.34 2.28
C ALA A 36 -11.34 -2.49 3.07
N ASN A 37 -11.51 -3.65 2.45
CA ASN A 37 -12.10 -4.83 3.11
C ASN A 37 -11.09 -5.66 3.93
N LYS A 38 -9.81 -5.28 3.93
CA LYS A 38 -8.70 -6.01 4.58
C LYS A 38 -8.06 -5.24 5.72
N LEU A 39 -8.34 -3.94 5.82
CA LEU A 39 -7.88 -3.07 6.90
C LEU A 39 -8.84 -3.14 8.10
N PRO A 40 -8.38 -2.76 9.31
CA PRO A 40 -9.25 -2.71 10.48
C PRO A 40 -10.48 -1.83 10.26
N GLN A 41 -11.67 -2.39 10.49
CA GLN A 41 -12.95 -1.68 10.27
C GLN A 41 -13.21 -0.54 11.27
N VAL A 42 -12.35 -0.39 12.28
CA VAL A 42 -12.35 0.76 13.21
C VAL A 42 -11.81 2.04 12.56
N LEU A 43 -11.15 1.94 11.41
CA LEU A 43 -10.60 3.09 10.71
C LEU A 43 -11.68 3.79 9.88
N ASP A 44 -11.80 5.10 10.04
CA ASP A 44 -12.57 5.92 9.10
C ASP A 44 -11.84 6.03 7.74
N ASP A 45 -12.54 6.57 6.73
CA ASP A 45 -12.01 6.74 5.38
C ASP A 45 -10.71 7.57 5.32
N LYS A 46 -10.59 8.58 6.18
CA LYS A 46 -9.41 9.45 6.24
C LYS A 46 -8.23 8.72 6.85
N GLN A 47 -8.44 8.01 7.96
CA GLN A 47 -7.44 7.20 8.65
C GLN A 47 -6.96 6.06 7.75
N ARG A 48 -7.88 5.40 7.05
CA ARG A 48 -7.55 4.34 6.08
C ARG A 48 -6.68 4.86 4.94
N LYS A 49 -7.11 5.93 4.25
CA LYS A 49 -6.32 6.56 3.17
C LYS A 49 -4.94 7.01 3.65
N ASN A 50 -4.85 7.54 4.87
CA ASN A 50 -3.56 7.90 5.47
C ASN A 50 -2.68 6.68 5.73
N LYS A 51 -3.25 5.57 6.21
CA LYS A 51 -2.50 4.31 6.41
C LYS A 51 -1.95 3.78 5.09
N VAL A 52 -2.75 3.75 4.03
CA VAL A 52 -2.29 3.33 2.68
C VAL A 52 -1.23 4.28 2.14
N ARG A 53 -1.39 5.59 2.32
CA ARG A 53 -0.37 6.59 1.92
C ARG A 53 0.95 6.36 2.64
N ASN A 54 0.90 6.18 3.96
CA ASN A 54 2.10 5.94 4.77
C ASN A 54 2.79 4.63 4.38
N LEU A 55 2.02 3.59 4.04
CA LEU A 55 2.52 2.32 3.54
C LEU A 55 3.28 2.49 2.22
N LEU A 56 2.69 3.17 1.23
CA LEU A 56 3.35 3.44 -0.06
C LEU A 56 4.63 4.28 0.12
N GLN A 57 4.60 5.28 1.00
CA GLN A 57 5.79 6.08 1.31
C GLN A 57 6.89 5.25 1.97
N LYS A 58 6.52 4.29 2.85
CA LYS A 58 7.47 3.34 3.42
C LYS A 58 8.06 2.44 2.33
N MET A 59 7.22 1.80 1.51
CA MET A 59 7.66 0.95 0.41
C MET A 59 8.60 1.68 -0.56
N ARG A 60 8.34 2.96 -0.83
CA ARG A 60 9.23 3.81 -1.64
C ARG A 60 10.60 4.00 -1.01
N ARG A 61 10.65 4.32 0.28
CA ARG A 61 11.91 4.45 1.03
C ARG A 61 12.68 3.14 1.06
N ASP A 62 11.96 2.02 1.12
CA ASP A 62 12.51 0.67 1.12
C ASP A 62 12.88 0.18 -0.31
N GLY A 63 12.67 1.01 -1.35
CA GLY A 63 13.01 0.68 -2.74
C GLY A 63 12.08 -0.35 -3.41
N LEU A 64 10.93 -0.67 -2.81
CA LEU A 64 10.00 -1.69 -3.31
C LEU A 64 9.08 -1.17 -4.43
N VAL A 65 8.84 0.14 -4.48
CA VAL A 65 8.00 0.82 -5.48
C VAL A 65 8.58 2.18 -5.82
N VAL A 66 8.26 2.68 -7.01
CA VAL A 66 8.54 4.06 -7.45
C VAL A 66 7.25 4.84 -7.63
N SER A 67 7.35 6.17 -7.65
CA SER A 67 6.21 7.05 -7.91
C SER A 67 6.54 8.05 -9.00
N GLU A 68 5.68 8.10 -10.00
CA GLU A 68 5.72 9.04 -11.13
C GLU A 68 4.44 9.89 -11.08
N GLY A 69 4.57 11.10 -10.52
CA GLY A 69 3.43 11.97 -10.26
C GLY A 69 2.43 11.34 -9.27
N TRP A 70 1.32 10.85 -9.80
CA TRP A 70 0.20 10.29 -9.02
C TRP A 70 0.08 8.77 -9.18
N SER A 71 0.99 8.18 -9.97
CA SER A 71 1.06 6.75 -10.26
C SER A 71 2.19 6.11 -9.47
N TRP A 72 1.98 4.85 -9.08
CA TRP A 72 2.94 3.98 -8.42
C TRP A 72 3.18 2.75 -9.29
N SER A 73 4.40 2.25 -9.33
CA SER A 73 4.79 1.04 -10.07
C SER A 73 5.95 0.31 -9.38
N LEU A 74 6.30 -0.88 -9.87
CA LEU A 74 7.51 -1.55 -9.44
C LEU A 74 8.74 -0.80 -10.01
N PRO A 75 9.91 -0.89 -9.37
CA PRO A 75 11.14 -0.39 -9.98
C PRO A 75 11.41 -1.16 -11.29
N ASN A 76 11.73 -0.45 -12.36
CA ASN A 76 12.08 -1.00 -13.67
C ASN A 76 10.94 -1.76 -14.41
N SER A 77 9.68 -1.51 -14.06
CA SER A 77 8.50 -1.99 -14.81
C SER A 77 8.08 -1.04 -15.91
#